data_AF-A0A3C2CIU6-F1
#
_entry.id   AF-A0A3C2CIU6-F1
#
_cell.length_a   1.000
_cell.length_b   1.000
_cell.length_c   1.000
_cell.angle_alpha   90.00
_cell.angle_beta   90.00
_cell.angle_gamma   90.00
#
_symmetry.space_group_name_H-M   'P 1'
#
loop_
_entity.id
_entity.type
_entity.pdbx_description
1 polymer ?
#
loop_
_entity_poly.entity_id
_entity_poly.type
_entity_poly.pdbx_seq_one_letter_code
_entity_poly.pdbx_strand_id
1 'polypeptide(L)'
;MTPKINVLLGTKAEMIKVAPVLRELEKRGFSYRLIETGQHGAYLNRLREEFEIREPDVRLGKNTDVDNFFEVFKWLVRLIPIVASRKRIKEQVFSST
;
A
#
# COMPACT_ATOMS: atom_id res chain seq x y z
N MET A 1 17.14 1.78 10.05
CA MET A 1 17.66 1.71 8.66
C MET A 1 16.50 1.92 7.70
N THR A 2 16.68 2.71 6.64
CA THR A 2 15.67 2.85 5.57
C THR A 2 15.55 1.53 4.80
N PRO A 3 14.35 0.91 4.70
CA PRO A 3 14.18 -0.30 3.92
C PRO A 3 14.57 -0.07 2.46
N LYS A 4 15.37 -0.97 1.89
CA LYS A 4 15.72 -0.91 0.45
C LYS A 4 14.60 -1.45 -0.43
N ILE A 5 13.72 -2.28 0.12
CA ILE A 5 12.61 -2.92 -0.58
C ILE A 5 11.33 -2.14 -0.27
N ASN A 6 10.65 -1.69 -1.32
CA ASN A 6 9.33 -1.05 -1.23
C ASN A 6 8.33 -1.90 -2.01
N VAL A 7 7.27 -2.34 -1.34
CA VAL A 7 6.21 -3.16 -1.91
C VAL A 7 4.97 -2.28 -2.03
N LEU A 8 4.59 -1.97 -3.27
CA LEU A 8 3.39 -1.19 -3.59
C LEU A 8 2.30 -2.14 -4.09
N LEU A 9 1.10 -2.06 -3.50
CA LEU A 9 -0.07 -2.79 -3.97
C LEU A 9 -1.34 -1.97 -3.76
N GLY A 10 -2.40 -2.30 -4.48
CA GLY A 10 -3.69 -1.61 -4.39
C GLY A 10 -4.89 -2.54 -4.51
N THR A 11 -4.70 -3.75 -5.01
CA THR A 11 -5.78 -4.66 -5.40
C THR A 11 -5.73 -5.99 -4.65
N LYS A 12 -6.89 -6.65 -4.62
CA LYS A 12 -7.05 -8.00 -4.07
C LYS A 12 -6.07 -9.01 -4.71
N ALA A 13 -5.95 -8.97 -6.04
CA ALA A 13 -5.11 -9.92 -6.78
C ALA A 13 -3.62 -9.72 -6.51
N GLU A 14 -3.17 -8.48 -6.34
CA GLU A 14 -1.78 -8.19 -5.94
C GLU A 14 -1.51 -8.71 -4.52
N MET A 15 -2.40 -8.46 -3.55
CA MET A 15 -2.25 -8.98 -2.19
C MET A 15 -2.12 -10.50 -2.17
N ILE A 16 -3.00 -11.23 -2.86
CA ILE A 16 -2.95 -12.70 -2.95
C ILE A 16 -1.60 -13.19 -3.51
N LYS A 17 -1.08 -12.52 -4.55
CA LYS A 17 0.17 -12.92 -5.20
C LYS A 17 1.41 -12.56 -4.37
N VAL A 18 1.36 -11.45 -3.65
CA VAL A 18 2.52 -10.87 -2.95
C VAL A 18 2.60 -11.33 -1.49
N ALA A 19 1.49 -11.71 -0.86
CA ALA A 19 1.44 -12.24 0.51
C ALA A 19 2.51 -13.32 0.80
N PRO A 20 2.71 -14.38 -0.02
CA PRO A 20 3.76 -15.36 0.26
C PRO A 20 5.18 -14.76 0.22
N VAL A 21 5.42 -13.75 -0.63
CA VAL A 21 6.71 -13.04 -0.69
C VAL A 21 6.93 -12.21 0.58
N LEU A 22 5.91 -11.48 1.04
CA LEU A 22 5.97 -10.69 2.28
C LEU A 22 6.28 -11.57 3.49
N ARG A 23 5.60 -12.72 3.60
CA ARG A 23 5.86 -13.70 4.66
C ARG A 23 7.29 -14.22 4.63
N GLU A 24 7.84 -14.47 3.44
CA GLU A 24 9.22 -14.93 3.31
C GLU A 24 10.23 -13.81 3.64
N LEU A 25 9.94 -12.55 3.32
CA LEU A 25 10.75 -11.41 3.74
C LEU A 25 10.80 -11.27 5.26
N GLU A 26 9.65 -11.32 5.94
CA GLU A 26 9.56 -11.29 7.41
C GLU A 26 10.32 -12.48 8.03
N LYS A 27 10.07 -13.70 7.54
CA LYS A 27 10.73 -14.94 8.03
C LYS A 27 12.26 -14.87 7.93
N ARG A 28 12.79 -14.22 6.90
CA ARG A 28 14.23 -14.05 6.68
C ARG A 28 14.80 -12.78 7.31
N GLY A 29 13.99 -11.97 8.00
CA GLY A 29 14.41 -10.73 8.64
C GLY A 29 14.78 -9.60 7.65
N PHE A 30 14.28 -9.64 6.42
CA PHE A 30 14.47 -8.56 5.46
C PHE A 30 13.51 -7.41 5.74
N SER A 31 14.07 -6.22 5.97
CA SER A 31 13.27 -5.00 6.07
C SER A 31 12.65 -4.63 4.71
N TYR A 32 11.34 -4.39 4.72
CA TYR A 32 10.62 -3.84 3.58
C TYR A 32 9.61 -2.80 4.06
N ARG A 33 9.22 -1.91 3.15
CA ARG A 33 8.14 -0.95 3.34
C ARG A 33 6.93 -1.41 2.54
N LEU A 34 5.79 -1.58 3.19
CA LEU A 34 4.51 -1.92 2.56
C LEU A 34 3.70 -0.65 2.32
N ILE A 35 3.28 -0.44 1.08
CA ILE A 35 2.58 0.75 0.62
C ILE A 35 1.28 0.30 -0.04
N GLU A 36 0.15 0.78 0.48
CA GLU A 36 -1.17 0.56 -0.09
C GLU A 36 -1.68 1.82 -0.80
N THR A 37 -2.09 1.68 -2.06
CA THR A 37 -2.69 2.79 -2.80
C THR A 37 -4.10 3.15 -2.31
N GLY A 38 -4.77 2.20 -1.63
CA GLY A 38 -6.04 2.40 -0.92
C GLY A 38 -7.28 2.53 -1.81
N GLN A 39 -7.32 1.80 -2.93
CA GLN A 39 -8.52 1.63 -3.77
C GLN A 39 -9.49 0.58 -3.21
N HIS A 40 -8.96 -0.44 -2.54
CA HIS A 40 -9.72 -1.58 -2.02
C HIS A 40 -9.48 -1.78 -0.51
N GLY A 41 -9.62 -0.71 0.27
CA GLY A 41 -9.23 -0.70 1.68
C GLY A 41 -9.89 -1.77 2.54
N ALA A 42 -11.19 -2.04 2.35
CA ALA A 42 -11.91 -2.99 3.20
C ALA A 42 -11.55 -4.44 2.83
N TYR A 43 -11.43 -4.74 1.53
CA TYR A 43 -10.95 -6.05 1.08
C TYR A 43 -9.50 -6.33 1.50
N LEU A 44 -8.62 -5.34 1.40
CA LEU A 44 -7.21 -5.51 1.79
C LEU A 44 -7.07 -5.75 3.29
N ASN A 45 -7.86 -5.07 4.14
CA ASN A 45 -7.86 -5.34 5.58
C ASN A 45 -8.17 -6.80 5.89
N ARG A 46 -9.26 -7.33 5.32
CA ARG A 46 -9.65 -8.72 5.50
C ARG A 46 -8.59 -9.71 5.02
N LEU A 47 -8.04 -9.49 3.81
CA LEU A 47 -7.01 -10.39 3.28
C LEU A 47 -5.71 -10.34 4.09
N ARG A 48 -5.35 -9.18 4.65
CA ARG A 48 -4.18 -9.07 5.52
C ARG A 48 -4.35 -9.89 6.79
N GLU A 49 -5.52 -9.84 7.41
CA GLU A 49 -5.84 -10.71 8.54
C GLU A 49 -5.77 -12.19 8.16
N GLU A 50 -6.39 -12.58 7.03
CA GLU A 50 -6.39 -13.96 6.54
C GLU A 50 -4.99 -14.48 6.20
N PHE A 51 -4.11 -13.64 5.65
CA PHE A 51 -2.74 -14.00 5.27
C PHE A 51 -1.68 -13.67 6.33
N GLU A 52 -2.11 -13.21 7.51
CA GLU A 52 -1.23 -12.79 8.61
C GLU A 52 -0.15 -11.78 8.16
N ILE A 53 -0.58 -10.77 7.40
CA ILE A 53 0.24 -9.66 6.91
C ILE A 53 0.00 -8.43 7.80
N ARG A 54 1.09 -7.78 8.21
CA ARG A 54 1.04 -6.53 9.00
C ARG A 54 0.34 -5.38 8.27
N GLU A 55 -0.04 -4.33 9.01
CA GLU A 55 -0.50 -3.07 8.44
C GLU A 55 0.56 -2.45 7.50
N PRO A 56 0.15 -1.75 6.43
CA PRO A 56 1.06 -1.01 5.59
C PRO A 56 1.70 0.16 6.34
N ASP A 57 2.95 0.45 5.99
CA ASP A 57 3.66 1.62 6.51
C ASP A 57 3.11 2.92 5.91
N VAL A 58 2.52 2.85 4.71
CA VAL A 58 1.92 3.99 4.02
C VAL A 58 0.61 3.55 3.38
N ARG A 59 -0.45 4.34 3.59
CA ARG A 59 -1.74 4.17 2.90
C ARG A 59 -2.15 5.50 2.25
N LEU A 60 -2.28 5.52 0.92
CA LEU A 60 -2.61 6.74 0.16
C LEU A 60 -4.12 7.01 0.06
N GLY A 61 -4.93 5.94 0.14
CA GLY A 61 -6.40 6.00 0.08
C GLY A 61 -7.08 5.87 1.44
N LYS A 62 -8.38 5.56 1.43
CA LYS A 62 -9.18 5.34 2.65
C LYS A 62 -9.27 3.83 2.97
N ASN A 63 -9.83 3.50 4.13
CA ASN A 63 -10.14 2.12 4.53
C ASN A 63 -11.41 1.56 3.86
N THR A 64 -12.09 2.34 3.02
CA THR A 64 -13.29 1.94 2.30
C THR A 64 -12.94 1.58 0.86
N ASP A 65 -13.71 0.68 0.28
CA ASP A 65 -13.56 0.34 -1.12
C ASP A 65 -14.08 1.47 -2.02
N VAL A 66 -13.40 1.61 -3.15
CA VAL A 66 -13.70 2.56 -4.20
C VAL A 66 -14.45 1.79 -5.29
N ASP A 67 -15.78 1.69 -5.14
CA ASP A 67 -16.59 0.74 -5.92
C ASP A 67 -17.28 1.36 -7.15
N ASN A 68 -17.15 2.67 -7.37
CA ASN A 68 -17.76 3.35 -8.52
C ASN A 68 -16.81 4.33 -9.21
N PHE A 69 -17.11 4.65 -10.46
CA PHE A 69 -16.30 5.53 -11.31
C PHE A 69 -16.02 6.90 -10.67
N PHE A 70 -16.99 7.48 -9.95
CA PHE A 70 -16.80 8.78 -9.29
C PHE A 70 -15.84 8.70 -8.11
N GLU A 71 -15.89 7.63 -7.31
CA GLU A 71 -14.93 7.41 -6.23
C GLU A 71 -13.53 7.11 -6.81
N VAL A 72 -13.43 6.37 -7.91
CA VAL A 72 -12.16 6.16 -8.63
C VAL A 72 -11.58 7.50 -9.09
N PHE A 73 -12.42 8.36 -9.65
CA PHE A 73 -12.00 9.70 -10.08
C PHE A 73 -11.56 10.57 -8.90
N LYS A 74 -12.32 10.59 -7.80
CA LYS A 74 -11.93 11.31 -6.56
C LYS A 74 -10.60 10.79 -6.01
N TRP A 75 -10.42 9.48 -6.01
CA TRP A 75 -9.18 8.84 -5.59
C TRP A 75 -8.01 9.25 -6.50
N LEU A 76 -8.19 9.24 -7.82
CA LEU A 76 -7.18 9.71 -8.79
C LEU A 76 -6.79 11.17 -8.55
N VAL A 77 -7.77 12.06 -8.40
CA VAL A 77 -7.54 13.48 -8.14
C VAL A 77 -6.76 13.69 -6.85
N ARG A 78 -7.02 12.89 -5.81
CA ARG A 78 -6.28 12.94 -4.54
C ARG A 78 -4.81 12.56 -4.68
N LEU A 79 -4.45 11.71 -5.65
CA LEU A 79 -3.06 11.33 -5.89
C LEU A 79 -2.25 12.40 -6.63
N ILE A 80 -2.89 13.24 -7.45
CA ILE A 80 -2.24 14.30 -8.24
C ILE A 80 -1.25 15.14 -7.41
N PRO A 81 -1.62 15.75 -6.27
CA PRO A 81 -0.70 16.60 -5.50
C PRO A 81 0.48 15.84 -4.90
N ILE A 82 0.36 14.53 -4.71
CA ILE A 82 1.44 13.67 -4.20
C ILE A 82 2.41 13.40 -5.36
N VAL A 83 1.89 12.95 -6.49
CA VAL A 83 2.70 12.54 -7.65
C VAL A 83 3.34 13.75 -8.36
N ALA A 84 2.69 14.92 -8.35
CA ALA A 84 3.18 16.13 -8.97
C ALA A 84 4.43 16.74 -8.30
N SER A 85 4.80 16.27 -7.10
CA SER A 85 5.97 16.77 -6.39
C SER A 85 6.89 15.63 -5.95
N ARG A 86 8.08 15.56 -6.55
CA ARG A 86 9.13 14.62 -6.17
C ARG A 86 9.44 14.69 -4.66
N LYS A 87 9.42 15.89 -4.08
CA LYS A 87 9.60 16.10 -2.64
C LYS A 87 8.51 15.38 -1.84
N ARG A 88 7.23 15.58 -2.21
CA ARG A 88 6.09 14.93 -1.53
C ARG A 88 6.10 13.42 -1.69
N ILE A 89 6.42 12.88 -2.87
CA ILE A 89 6.58 11.43 -3.06
C ILE A 89 7.64 10.90 -2.09
N LYS A 90 8.81 11.55 -2.04
CA LYS A 90 9.90 11.10 -1.17
C LYS A 90 9.50 11.15 0.31
N GLU A 91 8.83 12.22 0.73
CA GLU A 91 8.44 12.43 2.13
C GLU A 91 7.25 11.57 2.57
N GLN A 92 6.23 11.42 1.74
CA GLN A 92 4.98 10.77 2.12
C GLN A 92 4.93 9.28 1.77
N VAL A 93 5.69 8.83 0.77
CA VAL A 93 5.65 7.44 0.29
C VAL A 93 6.89 6.66 0.70
N PHE A 94 8.07 7.27 0.60
CA PHE A 94 9.35 6.58 0.77
C PHE A 94 10.17 7.02 2.00
N SER A 95 9.66 7.95 2.80
CA SER A 95 10.40 8.42 3.98
C SER A 95 10.37 7.37 5.07
N SER A 96 11.52 7.20 5.73
CA SER A 96 11.62 6.41 6.95
C SER A 96 11.44 7.38 8.12
N THR A 97 10.25 7.40 8.71
CA THR A 97 10.12 7.84 10.11
C THR A 97 10.83 6.83 11.01
#